data_AF-M6QII1-F1
#
_entry.id   AF-M6QII1-F1
#
_cell.length_a   1.000
_cell.length_b   1.000
_cell.length_c   1.000
_cell.angle_alpha   90.00
_cell.angle_beta   90.00
_cell.angle_gamma   90.00
#
_symmetry.space_group_name_H-M   'P 1'
#
loop_
_entity.id
_entity.type
_entity.pdbx_description
1 polymer ?
#
loop_
_entity_poly.entity_id
_entity_poly.type
_entity_poly.pdbx_seq_one_letter_code
_entity_poly.pdbx_strand_id
1 'polypeptide(L)'
;MKFRLTLICLLKTAAFLLVFSCMPQERFEYTDDVQYDLTKAFQNPSKVRILDLSRQKLTTLPKEIGQLKNLQWLELSNNQFSLEEQERIRKLFPNAGLIFEYH
;
A
#
# COMPACT_ATOMS: atom_id res chain seq x y z
N MET A 1 1.52 17.93 48.47
CA MET A 1 0.86 17.26 47.33
C MET A 1 1.62 17.55 46.02
N LYS A 2 2.88 17.08 45.93
CA LYS A 2 3.81 17.38 44.83
C LYS A 2 4.26 16.10 44.10
N PHE A 3 3.32 15.22 43.79
CA PHE A 3 3.59 13.98 43.05
C PHE A 3 2.75 13.82 41.78
N ARG A 4 1.80 14.74 41.52
CA ARG A 4 0.89 14.63 40.35
C ARG A 4 1.35 15.42 39.12
N LEU A 5 2.15 16.48 39.29
CA LEU A 5 2.60 17.31 38.15
C LEU A 5 3.84 16.74 37.44
N THR A 6 4.77 16.09 38.16
CA THR A 6 6.01 15.57 37.57
C THR A 6 5.78 14.34 36.68
N LEU A 7 4.75 13.53 36.97
CA LEU A 7 4.39 12.36 36.16
C LEU A 7 3.75 12.75 34.81
N ILE A 8 3.03 13.88 34.79
CA ILE A 8 2.40 14.41 33.57
C ILE A 8 3.44 14.99 32.61
N CYS A 9 4.52 15.59 33.14
CA CYS A 9 5.58 16.13 32.29
C CYS A 9 6.47 15.04 31.66
N LEU A 10 6.72 13.92 32.36
CA LEU A 10 7.44 12.78 31.77
C LEU A 10 6.62 12.05 30.70
N LEU A 11 5.29 12.01 30.83
CA LEU A 11 4.40 11.49 29.78
C LEU A 11 4.36 12.41 28.55
N LYS A 12 4.53 13.74 28.73
CA LYS A 12 4.47 14.71 27.62
C LYS A 12 5.78 14.88 26.84
N THR A 13 6.95 14.70 27.46
CA THR A 13 8.22 14.69 26.71
C THR A 13 8.39 13.39 25.93
N ALA A 14 7.87 12.26 26.42
CA ALA A 14 7.67 11.07 25.60
C ALA A 14 6.68 11.34 24.46
N ALA A 15 5.62 12.11 24.71
CA ALA A 15 4.64 12.49 23.69
C ALA A 15 5.13 13.47 22.61
N PHE A 16 6.28 14.14 22.77
CA PHE A 16 6.80 15.08 21.77
C PHE A 16 7.85 14.47 20.83
N LEU A 17 8.52 13.38 21.24
CA LEU A 17 9.20 12.48 20.29
C LEU A 17 8.21 11.64 19.47
N LEU A 18 6.94 11.59 19.87
CA LEU A 18 5.83 11.02 19.11
C LEU A 18 5.26 11.98 18.03
N VAL A 19 5.78 13.20 17.90
CA VAL A 19 5.32 14.18 16.90
C VAL A 19 6.31 14.34 15.72
N PHE A 20 7.56 13.87 15.83
CA PHE A 20 8.45 13.76 14.65
C PHE A 20 8.23 12.48 13.82
N SER A 21 7.36 11.57 14.27
CA SER A 21 6.81 10.47 13.46
C SER A 21 5.56 10.88 12.68
N CYS A 22 5.21 12.17 12.65
CA CYS A 22 3.95 12.73 12.13
C CYS A 22 4.06 13.32 10.71
N MET A 23 4.92 12.77 9.86
CA MET A 23 4.45 12.49 8.51
C MET A 23 3.75 11.15 8.63
N PRO A 24 2.49 10.96 8.19
CA PRO A 24 2.07 9.62 7.87
C PRO A 24 3.01 9.18 6.75
N GLN A 25 4.10 8.53 7.11
CA GLN A 25 4.70 7.57 6.21
C GLN A 25 3.60 6.52 6.14
N GLU A 26 2.80 6.59 5.07
CA GLU A 26 1.79 5.60 4.72
C GLU A 26 2.50 4.26 4.45
N ARG A 27 3.08 3.70 5.51
CA ARG A 27 3.51 2.33 5.53
C ARG A 27 2.21 1.58 5.71
N PHE A 28 1.66 1.13 4.59
CA PHE A 28 0.58 0.15 4.55
C PHE A 28 0.82 -0.86 5.66
N GLU A 29 -0.02 -0.81 6.70
CA GLU A 29 -0.06 -1.87 7.69
C GLU A 29 -0.35 -3.17 6.94
N TYR A 30 0.47 -4.19 7.18
CA TYR A 30 0.22 -5.56 6.73
C TYR A 30 -1.08 -6.01 7.39
N THR A 31 -2.20 -5.83 6.69
CA THR A 31 -3.52 -6.30 7.11
C THR A 31 -3.79 -7.67 6.48
N ASP A 32 -4.62 -8.51 7.13
CA ASP A 32 -5.03 -9.82 6.62
C ASP A 32 -5.69 -9.77 5.21
N ASP A 33 -6.04 -8.57 4.74
CA ASP A 33 -6.65 -8.31 3.43
C ASP A 33 -5.62 -8.12 2.29
N VAL A 34 -4.32 -7.99 2.58
CA VAL A 34 -3.29 -7.75 1.57
C VAL A 34 -2.89 -9.06 0.89
N GLN A 35 -3.09 -9.12 -0.42
CA GLN A 35 -2.74 -10.28 -1.23
C GLN A 35 -1.41 -10.04 -1.98
N TYR A 36 -0.47 -10.98 -1.87
CA TYR A 36 0.89 -10.87 -2.46
C TYR A 36 1.10 -11.72 -3.74
N ASP A 37 0.15 -12.64 -4.00
CA ASP A 37 0.26 -13.63 -5.06
C ASP A 37 -0.93 -13.53 -6.01
N LEU A 38 -0.64 -13.28 -7.28
CA LEU A 38 -1.63 -13.25 -8.38
C LEU A 38 -2.47 -14.52 -8.43
N THR A 39 -1.86 -15.68 -8.20
CA THR A 39 -2.53 -16.99 -8.25
C THR A 39 -3.69 -17.05 -7.27
N LYS A 40 -3.45 -16.57 -6.04
CA LYS A 40 -4.46 -16.47 -4.98
C LYS A 40 -5.45 -15.34 -5.24
N ALA A 41 -5.00 -14.22 -5.83
CA ALA A 41 -5.90 -13.12 -6.21
C ALA A 41 -6.97 -13.58 -7.22
N PHE A 42 -6.58 -14.44 -8.17
CA PHE A 42 -7.50 -15.00 -9.17
C PHE A 42 -8.43 -16.10 -8.63
N GLN A 43 -8.19 -16.65 -7.44
CA GLN A 43 -9.12 -17.60 -6.81
C GLN A 43 -10.42 -16.91 -6.36
N ASN A 44 -10.35 -15.63 -5.97
CA ASN A 44 -11.53 -14.88 -5.56
C ASN A 44 -11.43 -13.38 -5.94
N PRO A 45 -11.46 -13.06 -7.25
CA PRO A 45 -11.16 -11.73 -7.77
C PRO A 45 -12.11 -10.64 -7.25
N SER A 46 -13.33 -11.02 -6.85
CA SER A 46 -14.31 -10.10 -6.24
C SER A 46 -13.96 -9.68 -4.82
N LYS A 47 -13.10 -10.40 -4.10
CA LYS A 47 -12.74 -10.04 -2.71
C LYS A 47 -11.44 -9.24 -2.61
N VAL A 48 -10.63 -9.23 -3.66
CA VAL A 48 -9.32 -8.56 -3.65
C VAL A 48 -9.52 -7.05 -3.66
N ARG A 49 -9.05 -6.39 -2.60
CA ARG A 49 -9.03 -4.92 -2.49
C ARG A 49 -7.63 -4.34 -2.54
N ILE A 50 -6.65 -5.05 -1.99
CA ILE A 50 -5.25 -4.63 -1.96
C ILE A 50 -4.41 -5.76 -2.55
N LEU A 51 -3.59 -5.42 -3.53
CA LEU A 51 -2.67 -6.35 -4.19
C LEU A 51 -1.26 -5.74 -4.23
N ASP A 52 -0.30 -6.44 -3.66
CA ASP A 52 1.11 -6.06 -3.68
C ASP A 52 1.89 -6.98 -4.62
N LEU A 53 2.38 -6.41 -5.72
CA LEU A 53 3.25 -7.06 -6.69
C LEU A 53 4.63 -6.40 -6.75
N SER A 54 5.00 -5.64 -5.72
CA SER A 54 6.29 -4.95 -5.70
C SER A 54 7.46 -5.93 -5.75
N ARG A 55 8.57 -5.47 -6.35
CA ARG A 55 9.86 -6.19 -6.37
C ARG A 55 9.82 -7.57 -7.05
N GLN A 56 8.90 -7.80 -7.98
CA GLN A 56 8.77 -9.07 -8.69
C GLN A 56 9.46 -9.10 -10.06
N LYS A 57 10.17 -8.03 -10.44
CA LYS A 57 10.84 -7.89 -11.76
C LYS A 57 9.88 -8.08 -12.94
N LEU A 58 8.61 -7.74 -12.75
CA LEU A 58 7.57 -7.85 -13.77
C LEU A 58 7.78 -6.80 -14.85
N THR A 59 7.61 -7.19 -16.10
CA THR A 59 7.62 -6.28 -17.25
C THR A 59 6.23 -6.05 -17.81
N THR A 60 5.29 -6.96 -17.55
CA THR A 60 3.89 -6.92 -17.97
C THR A 60 2.99 -7.58 -16.93
N LEU A 61 1.71 -7.23 -16.92
CA LEU A 61 0.66 -7.95 -16.18
C LEU A 61 -0.24 -8.74 -17.14
N PRO A 62 -0.78 -9.90 -16.71
CA PRO A 62 -1.77 -10.64 -17.50
C PRO A 62 -3.00 -9.76 -17.82
N LYS A 63 -3.66 -10.00 -18.97
CA LYS A 63 -4.87 -9.23 -19.35
C LYS A 63 -6.00 -9.45 -18.34
N GLU A 64 -6.01 -10.63 -17.75
CA GLU A 64 -6.95 -11.12 -16.74
C GLU A 64 -6.89 -10.30 -15.45
N ILE A 65 -5.82 -9.52 -15.20
CA ILE A 65 -5.72 -8.64 -14.02
C ILE A 65 -6.93 -7.69 -13.93
N GLY A 66 -7.50 -7.29 -15.08
CA GLY A 66 -8.70 -6.45 -15.15
C GLY A 66 -9.97 -7.11 -14.58
N GLN A 67 -9.95 -8.38 -14.20
CA GLN A 67 -11.04 -9.07 -13.49
C GLN A 67 -11.14 -8.64 -12.01
N LEU A 68 -10.09 -8.05 -11.43
CA LEU A 68 -10.06 -7.55 -10.06
C LEU A 68 -10.86 -6.23 -9.93
N LYS A 69 -12.19 -6.31 -10.11
CA LYS A 69 -13.07 -5.13 -10.20
C LYS A 69 -13.20 -4.33 -8.91
N ASN A 70 -12.90 -4.95 -7.77
CA ASN A 70 -12.98 -4.32 -6.45
C ASN A 70 -11.62 -3.86 -5.92
N LEU A 71 -10.59 -3.87 -6.78
CA LEU A 71 -9.25 -3.45 -6.41
C LEU A 71 -9.24 -1.94 -6.09
N GLN A 72 -8.78 -1.62 -4.90
CA GLN A 72 -8.64 -0.26 -4.38
C GLN A 72 -7.18 0.18 -4.39
N TRP A 73 -6.24 -0.76 -4.20
CA TRP A 73 -4.82 -0.47 -4.20
C TRP A 73 -4.02 -1.56 -4.92
N LEU A 74 -3.09 -1.11 -5.78
CA LEU A 74 -2.16 -1.96 -6.50
C LEU A 74 -0.74 -1.39 -6.38
N GLU A 75 0.09 -2.08 -5.62
CA GLU A 75 1.48 -1.73 -5.39
C GLU A 75 2.37 -2.46 -6.42
N LEU A 76 3.07 -1.69 -7.26
CA LEU A 76 3.85 -2.16 -8.42
C LEU A 76 5.30 -1.68 -8.37
N SER A 77 5.73 -1.02 -7.28
CA SER A 77 7.08 -0.48 -7.17
C SER A 77 8.17 -1.53 -7.37
N ASN A 78 9.34 -1.09 -7.84
CA ASN A 78 10.49 -1.96 -8.08
C ASN A 78 10.22 -3.09 -9.10
N ASN A 79 9.38 -2.83 -10.10
CA ASN A 79 9.22 -3.65 -11.30
C ASN A 79 9.82 -2.93 -12.52
N GLN A 80 9.69 -3.52 -13.71
CA GLN A 80 10.31 -3.06 -14.97
C GLN A 80 9.24 -2.73 -16.02
N PHE A 81 8.16 -2.08 -15.61
CA PHE A 81 7.06 -1.71 -16.52
C PHE A 81 7.47 -0.55 -17.43
N SER A 82 7.29 -0.74 -18.74
CA SER A 82 7.40 0.36 -19.71
C SER A 82 6.30 1.40 -19.48
N LEU A 83 6.49 2.64 -19.94
CA LEU A 83 5.47 3.69 -19.87
C LEU A 83 4.14 3.25 -20.52
N GLU A 84 4.22 2.55 -21.66
CA GLU A 84 3.05 2.01 -22.34
C GLU A 84 2.25 1.05 -21.44
N GLU A 85 2.95 0.16 -20.74
CA GLU A 85 2.33 -0.80 -19.84
C GLU A 85 1.75 -0.13 -18.59
N GLN A 86 2.42 0.89 -18.04
CA GLN A 86 1.86 1.70 -16.96
C GLN A 86 0.56 2.37 -17.38
N GLU A 87 0.50 2.96 -18.57
CA GLU A 87 -0.72 3.55 -19.12
C GLU A 87 -1.84 2.53 -19.33
N ARG A 88 -1.49 1.32 -19.79
CA ARG A 88 -2.47 0.22 -19.90
C ARG A 88 -3.05 -0.13 -18.54
N ILE A 89 -2.22 -0.24 -17.50
CA ILE A 89 -2.65 -0.57 -16.14
C ILE A 89 -3.52 0.56 -15.55
N ARG A 90 -3.15 1.83 -15.77
CA ARG A 90 -3.97 3.00 -15.37
C ARG A 90 -5.38 2.94 -15.97
N LYS A 91 -5.49 2.57 -17.24
CA LYS A 91 -6.80 2.41 -17.91
C LYS A 91 -7.62 1.23 -17.37
N LEU A 92 -6.96 0.16 -16.91
CA LEU A 92 -7.64 -1.00 -16.33
C LEU A 92 -8.21 -0.71 -14.94
N PHE A 93 -7.57 0.18 -14.18
CA PHE A 93 -7.94 0.51 -12.80
C PHE A 93 -8.08 2.03 -12.59
N PRO A 94 -9.06 2.69 -13.24
CA PRO A 94 -9.17 4.15 -13.21
C PRO A 94 -9.46 4.72 -11.81
N ASN A 95 -9.95 3.89 -10.88
CA ASN A 95 -10.34 4.30 -9.53
C ASN A 95 -9.45 3.70 -8.42
N ALA A 96 -8.41 2.94 -8.77
CA ALA A 96 -7.51 2.35 -7.78
C ALA A 96 -6.28 3.23 -7.55
N GLY A 97 -5.75 3.23 -6.33
CA GLY A 97 -4.42 3.75 -6.04
C GLY A 97 -3.37 2.86 -6.68
N LEU A 98 -2.55 3.43 -7.57
CA LEU A 98 -1.49 2.73 -8.28
C LEU A 98 -0.13 3.32 -7.91
N ILE A 99 0.76 2.51 -7.36
CA ILE A 99 2.15 2.92 -7.07
C ILE A 99 3.09 2.20 -8.04
N PHE A 100 3.79 2.94 -8.88
CA PHE A 100 4.83 2.39 -9.77
C PHE A 100 6.25 2.67 -9.27
N GLU A 101 6.45 3.76 -8.52
CA GLU A 101 7.74 4.22 -8.00
C GLU A 101 7.52 4.99 -6.68
N TYR A 102 8.53 5.05 -5.82
CA TYR A 102 8.54 5.95 -4.66
C TYR A 102 9.20 7.27 -5.09
N HIS A 103 8.46 8.38 -5.01
CA HIS A 103 9.00 9.73 -5.23
C HIS A 103 9.29 10.42 -3.90
#